data_AF-A0A965XLX2-F1
#
_entry.id   AF-A0A965XLX2-F1
#
_cell.length_a   1.000
_cell.length_b   1.000
_cell.length_c   1.000
_cell.angle_alpha   90.00
_cell.angle_beta   90.00
_cell.angle_gamma   90.00
#
_symmetry.space_group_name_H-M   'P 1'
#
loop_
_entity.id
_entity.type
_entity.pdbx_description
1 polymer ?
#
loop_
_entity_poly.entity_id
_entity_poly.type
_entity_poly.pdbx_seq_one_letter_code
_entity_poly.pdbx_strand_id
1 'polypeptide(L)'
;MSRKRKDGRSAGRQKKTRKIDKIFIRVFLGVFSCAVGLGIFGQAKAYEQTKKERLTVATQIHAEQERQLEYENQKEYYNSDSYIEQMAREKLGMVKPNEVLYINRGQ
;
A
#
# COMPACT_ATOMS: atom_id res chain seq x y z
N MET A 1 -41.92 24.81 -84.80
CA MET A 1 -42.56 25.61 -83.71
C MET A 1 -43.43 24.62 -82.93
N SER A 2 -43.44 24.51 -81.60
CA SER A 2 -43.26 25.51 -80.56
C SER A 2 -42.70 24.87 -79.28
N ARG A 3 -41.92 25.67 -78.55
CA ARG A 3 -41.26 25.38 -77.26
C ARG A 3 -42.28 25.39 -76.10
N LYS A 4 -41.75 25.20 -74.87
CA LYS A 4 -42.14 25.87 -73.57
C LYS A 4 -43.02 24.96 -72.68
N ARG A 5 -42.80 24.67 -71.39
CA ARG A 5 -41.83 24.99 -70.28
C ARG A 5 -41.89 23.82 -69.27
N LYS A 6 -40.84 23.39 -68.57
CA LYS A 6 -40.10 24.01 -67.45
C LYS A 6 -40.95 24.40 -66.22
N ASP A 7 -40.42 23.99 -65.06
CA ASP A 7 -40.66 24.49 -63.70
C ASP A 7 -41.88 23.84 -63.00
N GLY A 8 -41.82 23.24 -61.81
CA GLY A 8 -40.87 23.26 -60.70
C GLY A 8 -41.71 23.20 -59.41
N ARG A 9 -41.26 22.47 -58.38
CA ARG A 9 -41.56 22.77 -56.95
C ARG A 9 -40.74 21.87 -56.03
N SER A 10 -39.60 22.42 -55.64
CA SER A 10 -39.01 22.25 -54.32
C SER A 10 -40.04 22.46 -53.21
N ALA A 11 -39.98 21.67 -52.14
CA ALA A 11 -39.73 22.17 -50.78
C ALA A 11 -40.07 21.13 -49.69
N GLY A 12 -39.03 20.69 -48.98
CA GLY A 12 -38.99 20.78 -47.53
C GLY A 12 -39.70 19.71 -46.71
N ARG A 13 -38.93 18.72 -46.21
CA ARG A 13 -39.15 18.20 -44.85
C ARG A 13 -37.98 17.38 -44.27
N GLN A 14 -36.75 17.90 -44.28
CA GLN A 14 -35.64 17.24 -43.59
C GLN A 14 -35.06 18.13 -42.47
N LYS A 15 -35.87 18.41 -41.45
CA LYS A 15 -35.40 19.09 -40.22
C LYS A 15 -35.75 18.36 -38.91
N LYS A 16 -36.51 17.26 -38.96
CA LYS A 16 -36.94 16.52 -37.75
C LYS A 16 -35.89 15.50 -37.25
N THR A 17 -35.16 14.84 -38.14
CA THR A 17 -34.17 13.81 -37.77
C THR A 17 -33.00 14.39 -36.97
N ARG A 18 -32.45 15.53 -37.40
CA ARG A 18 -31.32 16.19 -36.71
C ARG A 18 -31.60 16.61 -35.27
N LYS A 19 -32.87 16.77 -34.85
CA LYS A 19 -33.20 17.09 -33.45
C LYS A 19 -33.21 15.84 -32.57
N ILE A 20 -33.71 14.73 -33.09
CA ILE A 20 -33.73 13.43 -32.40
C ILE A 20 -32.30 12.92 -32.27
N ASP A 21 -31.47 13.04 -33.32
CA ASP A 21 -30.05 12.67 -33.28
C ASP A 21 -29.29 13.45 -32.19
N LYS A 22 -29.56 14.77 -32.08
CA LYS A 22 -28.94 15.61 -31.04
C LYS A 22 -29.42 15.28 -29.63
N ILE A 23 -30.67 14.86 -29.45
CA ILE A 23 -31.18 14.40 -28.14
C ILE A 23 -30.52 13.07 -27.77
N PHE A 24 -30.42 12.14 -28.73
CA PHE A 24 -29.79 10.84 -28.51
C PHE A 24 -28.31 10.98 -28.14
N ILE A 25 -27.57 11.86 -28.83
CA ILE A 25 -26.17 12.18 -28.52
C ILE A 25 -26.03 12.76 -27.11
N ARG A 26 -26.94 13.66 -26.66
CA ARG A 26 -26.88 14.22 -25.31
C ARG A 26 -27.17 13.16 -24.23
N VAL A 27 -28.14 12.29 -24.46
CA VAL A 27 -28.46 11.19 -23.53
C VAL A 27 -27.29 10.21 -23.45
N PHE A 28 -26.74 9.83 -24.60
CA PHE A 28 -25.56 8.95 -24.67
C PHE A 28 -24.34 9.57 -23.95
N LEU A 29 -24.05 10.85 -24.18
CA LEU A 29 -22.95 11.55 -23.51
C LEU A 29 -23.16 11.64 -22.00
N GLY A 30 -24.40 11.84 -21.55
CA GLY A 30 -24.76 11.84 -20.13
C GLY A 30 -24.54 10.47 -19.48
N VAL A 31 -25.03 9.39 -20.10
CA VAL A 31 -24.83 8.02 -19.62
C VAL A 31 -23.35 7.64 -19.62
N PHE A 32 -22.61 7.99 -20.67
CA PHE A 32 -21.16 7.76 -20.75
C PHE A 32 -20.41 8.50 -19.64
N SER A 33 -20.74 9.77 -19.40
CA SER A 33 -20.12 10.57 -18.33
C SER A 33 -20.44 9.99 -16.94
N CYS A 34 -21.66 9.51 -16.70
CA CYS A 34 -22.02 8.81 -15.48
C CYS A 34 -21.27 7.48 -15.32
N ALA A 35 -21.16 6.68 -16.38
CA ALA A 35 -20.44 5.40 -16.34
C ALA A 35 -18.94 5.61 -16.03
N VAL A 36 -18.31 6.59 -16.66
CA VAL A 36 -16.91 6.96 -16.38
C VAL A 36 -16.76 7.51 -14.96
N GLY A 37 -17.68 8.37 -14.50
CA GLY A 37 -17.68 8.91 -13.14
C GLY A 37 -17.78 7.82 -12.06
N LEU A 38 -18.66 6.84 -12.25
CA LEU A 38 -18.78 5.68 -11.36
C LEU A 38 -17.53 4.79 -11.39
N GLY A 39 -16.93 4.59 -12.57
CA GLY A 39 -15.67 3.83 -12.73
C GLY A 39 -14.49 4.45 -12.00
N ILE A 40 -14.36 5.79 -12.03
CA ILE A 40 -13.32 6.52 -11.30
C ILE A 40 -13.56 6.46 -9.78
N PHE A 41 -14.82 6.57 -9.34
CA PHE A 41 -15.17 6.53 -7.92
C PHE A 41 -14.91 5.14 -7.29
N GLY A 42 -15.10 4.06 -8.06
CA GLY A 42 -14.75 2.70 -7.64
C GLY A 42 -13.23 2.50 -7.46
N GLN A 43 -12.42 3.05 -8.37
CA GLN A 43 -10.96 2.93 -8.31
C GLN A 43 -10.34 3.72 -7.15
N ALA A 44 -10.91 4.87 -6.78
CA ALA A 44 -10.44 5.66 -5.65
C ALA A 44 -10.49 4.89 -4.31
N LYS A 45 -11.55 4.10 -4.08
CA LYS A 45 -11.67 3.26 -2.87
C LYS A 45 -10.68 2.09 -2.87
N ALA A 46 -10.44 1.47 -4.02
CA ALA A 46 -9.45 0.39 -4.15
C ALA A 46 -8.02 0.91 -3.86
N TYR A 47 -7.70 2.13 -4.29
CA TYR A 47 -6.39 2.73 -4.06
C TYR A 47 -6.11 3.01 -2.58
N GLU A 48 -7.13 3.37 -1.80
CA GLU A 48 -6.97 3.61 -0.36
C GLU A 48 -6.69 2.31 0.42
N GLN A 49 -7.26 1.19 0.00
CA GLN A 49 -7.05 -0.12 0.63
C GLN A 49 -5.61 -0.61 0.43
N THR A 50 -5.10 -0.56 -0.81
CA THR A 50 -3.73 -0.99 -1.11
C THR A 50 -2.67 -0.13 -0.40
N LYS A 51 -2.94 1.15 -0.16
CA LYS A 51 -2.01 2.03 0.57
C LYS A 51 -1.93 1.69 2.06
N LYS A 52 -3.06 1.32 2.67
CA LYS A 52 -3.10 0.87 4.07
C LYS A 52 -2.33 -0.44 4.25
N GLU A 53 -2.50 -1.40 3.35
CA GLU A 53 -1.77 -2.67 3.39
C GLU A 53 -0.26 -2.50 3.25
N ARG A 54 0.20 -1.58 2.39
CA ARG A 54 1.65 -1.31 2.27
C ARG A 54 2.25 -0.71 3.53
N LEU A 55 1.52 0.19 4.20
CA LEU A 55 1.98 0.80 5.44
C LEU A 55 2.00 -0.23 6.58
N THR A 56 0.98 -1.07 6.71
CA THR A 56 0.95 -2.10 7.76
C THR A 56 2.03 -3.15 7.57
N VAL A 57 2.32 -3.54 6.33
CA VAL A 57 3.41 -4.49 6.03
C VAL A 57 4.78 -3.87 6.34
N ALA A 58 5.01 -2.61 5.94
CA ALA A 58 6.27 -1.93 6.22
C ALA A 58 6.52 -1.77 7.74
N THR A 59 5.50 -1.40 8.51
CA THR A 59 5.61 -1.29 9.97
C THR A 59 5.90 -2.64 10.61
N GLN A 60 5.26 -3.72 10.16
CA GLN A 60 5.52 -5.07 10.67
C GLN A 60 6.95 -5.54 10.37
N ILE A 61 7.45 -5.27 9.16
CA ILE A 61 8.84 -5.60 8.78
C ILE A 61 9.82 -4.85 9.69
N HIS A 62 9.62 -3.55 9.90
CA HIS A 62 10.51 -2.77 10.76
C HIS A 62 10.51 -3.27 12.20
N ALA A 63 9.32 -3.55 12.76
CA ALA A 63 9.20 -4.06 14.12
C ALA A 63 9.81 -5.47 14.28
N GLU A 64 9.78 -6.30 13.23
CA GLU A 64 10.44 -7.61 13.25
C GLU A 64 11.96 -7.48 13.13
N GLN A 65 12.46 -6.57 12.30
CA GLN A 65 13.89 -6.28 12.18
C GLN A 65 14.48 -5.74 13.48
N GLU A 66 13.78 -4.84 14.18
CA GLU A 66 14.20 -4.35 15.50
C GLU A 66 14.25 -5.48 16.52
N ARG A 67 13.23 -6.35 16.55
CA ARG A 67 13.23 -7.54 17.42
C ARG A 67 14.39 -8.48 17.09
N GLN A 68 14.67 -8.72 15.82
CA GLN A 68 15.81 -9.56 15.42
C GLN A 68 17.14 -8.97 15.92
N LEU A 69 17.35 -7.67 15.74
CA LEU A 69 18.56 -6.99 16.22
C LEU A 69 18.69 -7.11 17.74
N GLU A 70 17.58 -6.94 18.48
CA GLU A 70 17.56 -7.10 19.94
C GLU A 70 17.90 -8.54 20.36
N TYR A 71 17.37 -9.56 19.68
CA TYR A 71 17.73 -10.95 19.94
C TYR A 71 19.20 -11.26 19.64
N GLU A 72 19.75 -10.70 18.56
CA GLU A 72 21.17 -10.85 18.23
C GLU A 72 22.05 -10.22 19.30
N ASN A 73 21.74 -9.00 19.74
CA ASN A 73 22.47 -8.33 20.82
C ASN A 73 22.42 -9.10 22.14
N GLN A 74 21.24 -9.63 22.51
CA GLN A 74 21.10 -10.47 23.71
C GLN A 74 21.92 -11.77 23.58
N LYS A 75 21.88 -12.41 22.41
CA LYS A 75 22.66 -13.60 22.14
C LYS A 75 24.15 -13.32 22.26
N GLU A 76 24.65 -12.21 21.70
CA GLU A 76 26.05 -11.82 21.84
C GLU A 76 26.41 -11.53 23.30
N TYR A 77 25.55 -10.83 24.05
CA TYR A 77 25.76 -10.55 25.47
C TYR A 77 25.92 -11.83 26.29
N TYR A 78 25.00 -12.79 26.15
CA TYR A 78 25.05 -14.04 26.91
C TYR A 78 26.18 -14.98 26.47
N ASN A 79 26.63 -14.88 25.22
CA ASN A 79 27.79 -15.64 24.72
C ASN A 79 29.12 -14.90 24.94
N SER A 80 29.10 -13.69 25.51
CA SER A 80 30.32 -12.94 25.78
C SER A 80 31.14 -13.62 26.89
N ASP A 81 32.46 -13.59 26.73
CA ASP A 81 33.39 -14.10 27.75
C ASP A 81 33.16 -13.43 29.11
N SER A 82 32.80 -12.14 29.14
CA SER A 82 32.48 -11.43 30.39
C SER A 82 31.28 -12.02 31.12
N TYR A 83 30.21 -12.37 30.40
CA TYR A 83 29.03 -12.96 31.00
C TYR A 83 29.32 -14.39 31.48
N ILE A 84 30.05 -15.16 30.69
CA ILE A 84 30.49 -16.51 31.07
C ILE A 84 31.39 -16.46 32.31
N GLU A 85 32.35 -15.54 32.36
CA GLU A 85 33.22 -15.33 33.52
C GLU A 85 32.43 -14.92 34.76
N GLN A 86 31.47 -14.01 34.62
CA GLN A 86 30.60 -13.60 35.73
C GLN A 86 29.80 -14.80 36.26
N MET A 87 29.17 -15.55 35.36
CA MET A 87 28.40 -16.74 35.74
C MET A 87 29.29 -17.82 36.37
N ALA A 88 30.52 -18.02 35.88
CA ALA A 88 31.47 -18.97 36.46
C ALA A 88 31.93 -18.53 37.87
N ARG A 89 32.18 -17.23 38.09
CA ARG A 89 32.48 -16.68 39.41
C ARG A 89 31.32 -16.84 40.38
N GLU A 90 30.11 -16.47 39.96
CA GLU A 90 28.92 -16.47 40.81
C GLU A 90 28.39 -17.88 41.12
N LYS A 91 28.38 -18.78 40.13
CA LYS A 91 27.80 -20.12 40.27
C LYS A 91 28.81 -21.17 40.70
N LEU A 92 30.04 -21.09 40.20
CA LEU A 92 31.05 -22.12 40.41
C LEU A 92 32.16 -21.66 41.36
N GLY A 93 32.18 -20.38 41.76
CA GLY A 93 33.26 -19.82 42.59
C GLY A 93 34.61 -19.82 41.88
N MET A 94 34.63 -19.92 40.54
CA MET A 94 35.86 -19.97 39.76
C MET A 94 36.55 -18.60 39.75
N VAL A 95 37.87 -18.59 39.80
CA VAL A 95 38.71 -17.38 39.70
C VAL A 95 39.78 -17.60 38.64
N LYS A 96 40.35 -16.52 38.09
CA LYS A 96 41.43 -16.67 37.11
C LYS A 96 42.68 -17.24 37.78
N PRO A 97 43.59 -17.91 37.03
CA PRO A 97 44.78 -18.54 37.60
C PRO A 97 45.67 -17.62 38.46
N ASN A 98 45.60 -16.30 38.25
CA ASN A 98 46.38 -15.29 38.98
C ASN A 98 45.58 -14.53 40.04
N GLU A 99 44.39 -15.00 40.42
CA GLU A 99 43.52 -14.36 41.41
C GLU A 99 43.34 -15.23 42.67
N VAL A 100 43.30 -14.60 43.85
CA VAL A 100 43.10 -15.30 45.14
C VAL A 100 41.67 -15.08 45.62
N LEU A 101 40.94 -16.17 45.87
CA LEU A 101 39.57 -16.13 46.40
C LEU A 101 39.57 -16.02 47.93
N TYR A 102 39.00 -14.95 48.47
CA TYR A 102 38.81 -14.76 49.91
C TYR A 102 37.37 -15.12 50.31
N ILE A 103 37.20 -16.16 51.13
CA ILE A 103 35.90 -16.55 51.69
C ILE A 103 35.93 -16.29 53.19
N ASN A 104 35.15 -15.33 53.69
CA ASN A 104 35.00 -15.10 55.12
C ASN A 104 34.09 -16.18 55.71
N ARG A 105 34.66 -17.12 56.49
CA ARG A 105 33.91 -18.17 57.21
C ARG A 105 33.74 -17.85 58.71
N GLY A 106 33.56 -16.59 59.07
CA GLY A 106 33.40 -16.15 60.45
C GLY A 106 32.10 -15.38 60.67
N GLN A 107 31.00 -16.11 60.91
CA GLN A 107 29.94 -15.83 61.90
C GLN A 107 29.33 -17.16 62.34
#